data_AF-A0A3D1VPM0-F1
#
_entry.id   AF-A0A3D1VPM0-F1
#
_cell.length_a   1.000
_cell.length_b   1.000
_cell.length_c   1.000
_cell.angle_alpha   90.00
_cell.angle_beta   90.00
_cell.angle_gamma   90.00
#
_symmetry.space_group_name_H-M   'P 1'
#
loop_
_entity.id
_entity.type
_entity.pdbx_description
1 polymer ?
#
loop_
_entity_poly.entity_id
_entity_poly.type
_entity_poly.pdbx_seq_one_letter_code
_entity_poly.pdbx_strand_id
1 'polypeptide(L)'
;PGWQTLQRLGSIQVGLWILGLLIFFTQSFSSLAVFALSGSLSILLWATQRIFLDRMLSENLRQRWVYGSLFGSKLILIIWFVREIMSYYPSEGIPLAFGISLFPASILFEALRLMLTKSSPKA
;
A
#
# COMPACT_ATOMS: atom_id res chain seq x y z
N PRO A 1 -5.40 20.53 -4.14
CA PRO A 1 -4.68 19.95 -2.97
C PRO A 1 -4.46 18.43 -3.05
N GLY A 2 -5.41 17.63 -3.56
CA GLY A 2 -5.32 16.15 -3.53
C GLY A 2 -4.31 15.50 -4.49
N TRP A 3 -4.05 16.09 -5.67
CA TRP A 3 -3.19 15.45 -6.67
C TRP A 3 -1.71 15.35 -6.26
N GLN A 4 -1.19 16.38 -5.59
CA GLN A 4 0.18 16.37 -5.06
C GLN A 4 0.35 15.32 -3.94
N THR A 5 -0.67 15.13 -3.11
CA THR A 5 -0.70 14.08 -2.07
C THR A 5 -0.72 12.68 -2.69
N LEU A 6 -1.51 12.47 -3.75
CA LEU A 6 -1.56 11.19 -4.47
C LEU A 6 -0.23 10.86 -5.19
N GLN A 7 0.43 11.85 -5.80
CA GLN A 7 1.76 11.65 -6.38
C GLN A 7 2.79 11.29 -5.33
N ARG A 8 2.78 11.99 -4.18
CA ARG A 8 3.70 11.72 -3.07
C ARG A 8 3.50 10.34 -2.45
N LEU A 9 2.25 9.90 -2.26
CA LEU A 9 1.95 8.55 -1.79
C LEU A 9 2.57 7.49 -2.69
N GLY A 10 2.48 7.68 -4.02
CA GLY A 10 3.16 6.83 -4.98
C GLY A 10 4.68 6.83 -4.82
N SER A 11 5.30 8.01 -4.67
CA SER A 11 6.75 8.12 -4.46
C SER A 11 7.22 7.48 -3.16
N ILE A 12 6.47 7.66 -2.06
CA ILE A 12 6.77 7.02 -0.76
C ILE A 12 6.70 5.51 -0.90
N GLN A 13 5.66 4.99 -1.56
CA GLN A 13 5.48 3.55 -1.75
C GLN A 13 6.60 2.94 -2.60
N VAL A 14 7.04 3.63 -3.67
CA VAL A 14 8.20 3.23 -4.47
C VAL A 14 9.49 3.28 -3.64
N GLY A 15 9.68 4.31 -2.83
CA GLY A 15 10.85 4.43 -1.95
C GLY A 15 10.91 3.30 -0.92
N LEU A 16 9.79 2.99 -0.26
CA LEU A 16 9.69 1.87 0.68
C LEU A 16 9.89 0.52 -0.03
N TRP A 17 9.43 0.37 -1.27
CA TRP A 17 9.69 -0.82 -2.07
C TRP A 17 11.18 -1.00 -2.37
N ILE A 18 11.87 0.06 -2.79
CA ILE A 18 13.33 0.00 -3.03
C ILE A 18 14.09 -0.33 -1.73
N LEU A 19 13.73 0.29 -0.61
CA LEU A 19 14.34 -0.01 0.69
C LEU A 19 14.13 -1.47 1.09
N GLY A 20 12.91 -2.00 0.92
CA GLY A 20 12.64 -3.39 1.21
C GLY A 20 13.39 -4.35 0.29
N LEU A 21 13.57 -4.02 -1.00
CA LEU A 21 14.42 -4.81 -1.90
C LEU A 21 15.85 -4.89 -1.38
N LEU A 22 16.43 -3.78 -0.92
CA LEU A 22 17.79 -3.76 -0.34
C LEU A 22 17.88 -4.62 0.92
N ILE A 23 16.86 -4.57 1.79
CA ILE A 23 16.81 -5.38 3.02
C ILE A 23 16.75 -6.87 2.66
N PHE A 24 15.79 -7.28 1.85
CA PHE A 24 15.58 -8.69 1.53
C PHE A 24 16.62 -9.28 0.57
N PHE A 25 17.34 -8.43 -0.19
CA PHE A 25 18.49 -8.84 -1.00
C PHE A 25 19.59 -9.48 -0.15
N THR A 26 19.76 -9.02 1.10
CA THR A 26 20.76 -9.55 2.02
C THR A 26 20.34 -10.84 2.74
N GLN A 27 19.05 -11.22 2.66
CA GLN A 27 18.55 -12.40 3.37
C GLN A 27 18.57 -13.66 2.51
N SER A 28 17.83 -13.67 1.39
CA SER A 28 17.78 -14.80 0.47
C SER A 28 17.14 -14.42 -0.86
N PHE A 29 17.47 -15.15 -1.93
CA PHE A 29 16.85 -14.94 -3.24
C PHE A 29 15.34 -15.20 -3.22
N SER A 30 14.88 -16.22 -2.47
CA SER A 30 13.44 -16.51 -2.34
C SER A 30 12.71 -15.36 -1.63
N SER A 31 13.23 -14.89 -0.50
CA SER A 31 12.66 -13.75 0.23
C SER A 31 12.63 -12.47 -0.61
N LEU A 32 13.69 -12.22 -1.38
CA LEU A 32 13.75 -11.11 -2.34
C LEU A 32 12.68 -11.23 -3.42
N ALA A 33 12.54 -12.40 -4.05
CA ALA A 33 11.55 -12.62 -5.11
C ALA A 33 10.12 -12.46 -4.59
N VAL A 34 9.82 -13.04 -3.42
CA VAL A 34 8.51 -12.92 -2.78
C VAL A 34 8.21 -11.48 -2.39
N PHE A 35 9.18 -10.75 -1.84
CA PHE A 35 9.04 -9.31 -1.55
C PHE A 35 8.87 -8.49 -2.83
N ALA A 36 9.65 -8.76 -3.88
CA ALA A 36 9.59 -8.03 -5.13
C ALA A 36 8.22 -8.18 -5.79
N LEU A 37 7.69 -9.41 -5.84
CA LEU A 37 6.36 -9.72 -6.40
C LEU A 37 5.24 -9.09 -5.56
N SER A 38 5.27 -9.26 -4.25
CA SER A 38 4.25 -8.72 -3.35
C SER A 38 4.27 -7.19 -3.29
N GLY A 39 5.44 -6.57 -3.28
CA GLY A 39 5.62 -5.13 -3.36
C GLY A 39 5.21 -4.54 -4.72
N SER A 40 5.49 -5.24 -5.82
CA SER A 40 5.01 -4.83 -7.15
C SER A 40 3.49 -4.92 -7.25
N LEU A 41 2.90 -5.99 -6.70
CA LEU A 41 1.45 -6.12 -6.58
C LEU A 41 0.88 -4.95 -5.77
N SER A 42 1.48 -4.62 -4.62
CA SER A 42 1.10 -3.47 -3.79
C SER A 42 1.10 -2.14 -4.57
N ILE A 43 2.11 -1.90 -5.42
CA ILE A 43 2.18 -0.71 -6.29
C ILE A 43 1.08 -0.74 -7.35
N LEU A 44 0.84 -1.89 -7.98
CA LEU A 44 -0.23 -2.05 -8.96
C LEU A 44 -1.60 -1.77 -8.32
N LEU A 45 -1.81 -2.30 -7.12
CA LEU A 45 -3.01 -2.09 -6.33
C LEU A 45 -3.21 -0.61 -5.98
N TRP A 46 -2.14 0.15 -5.75
CA TRP A 46 -2.18 1.60 -5.58
C TRP A 46 -2.52 2.33 -6.88
N ALA A 47 -1.93 1.95 -8.00
CA ALA A 47 -2.25 2.54 -9.29
C ALA A 47 -3.74 2.37 -9.61
N THR A 48 -4.29 1.17 -9.40
CA THR A 48 -5.73 0.92 -9.56
C THR A 48 -6.55 1.74 -8.57
N GLN A 49 -6.13 1.81 -7.30
CA GLN A 49 -6.84 2.58 -6.27
C GLN A 49 -6.90 4.07 -6.61
N ARG A 50 -5.82 4.62 -7.16
CA ARG A 50 -5.75 6.03 -7.56
C ARG A 50 -6.79 6.35 -8.63
N ILE A 51 -6.97 5.47 -9.61
CA ILE A 51 -8.02 5.61 -10.65
C ILE A 51 -9.41 5.62 -10.00
N PHE A 52 -9.66 4.71 -9.05
CA PHE A 52 -10.94 4.67 -8.34
C PHE A 52 -11.17 5.88 -7.45
N LEU A 53 -10.15 6.36 -6.73
CA LEU A 53 -10.24 7.56 -5.90
C LEU A 53 -10.57 8.81 -6.72
N ASP A 54 -9.97 8.94 -7.90
CA ASP A 54 -10.22 10.06 -8.81
C ASP A 54 -11.68 10.07 -9.30
N ARG A 55 -12.22 8.88 -9.65
CA ARG A 55 -13.65 8.71 -9.98
C ARG A 55 -14.57 8.89 -8.78
N MET A 56 -14.17 8.42 -7.61
CA MET A 56 -14.99 8.53 -6.39
C MET A 56 -15.21 9.99 -5.97
N LEU A 57 -14.24 10.88 -6.25
CA LEU A 57 -14.37 12.30 -5.99
C LEU A 57 -15.39 12.99 -6.92
N SER A 58 -15.55 12.51 -8.16
CA SER A 58 -16.48 13.08 -9.15
C SER A 58 -17.87 12.41 -9.18
N GLU A 59 -17.99 11.18 -8.66
CA GLU A 59 -19.21 10.38 -8.75
C GLU A 59 -20.20 10.52 -7.57
N ASN A 60 -21.44 10.10 -7.81
CA ASN A 60 -22.57 10.17 -6.87
C ASN A 60 -22.34 9.33 -5.60
N LEU A 61 -23.00 9.71 -4.49
CA LEU A 61 -22.91 9.02 -3.19
C LEU A 61 -23.06 7.49 -3.27
N ARG A 62 -23.95 6.97 -4.13
CA ARG A 62 -24.16 5.53 -4.30
C ARG A 62 -22.95 4.82 -4.89
N GLN A 63 -22.28 5.42 -5.88
CA GLN A 63 -21.07 4.87 -6.50
C GLN A 63 -19.88 4.94 -5.54
N ARG A 64 -19.82 5.98 -4.70
CA ARG A 64 -18.82 6.07 -3.61
C ARG A 64 -18.89 4.87 -2.66
N TRP A 65 -20.07 4.44 -2.27
CA TRP A 65 -20.25 3.25 -1.43
C TRP A 65 -19.83 1.96 -2.13
N VAL A 66 -20.10 1.82 -3.44
CA VAL A 66 -19.66 0.66 -4.23
C VAL A 66 -18.14 0.60 -4.28
N TYR A 67 -17.46 1.71 -4.58
CA TYR A 67 -16.00 1.76 -4.59
C TYR A 67 -15.39 1.55 -3.19
N GLY A 68 -16.02 2.10 -2.14
CA GLY A 68 -15.62 1.84 -0.75
C GLY A 68 -15.73 0.37 -0.37
N SER A 69 -16.81 -0.31 -0.77
CA SER A 69 -17.01 -1.74 -0.51
C SER A 69 -16.03 -2.62 -1.29
N LEU A 70 -15.77 -2.30 -2.57
CA LEU A 70 -14.74 -2.96 -3.38
C LEU A 70 -13.34 -2.79 -2.75
N PHE A 71 -13.06 -1.63 -2.18
CA PHE A 71 -11.81 -1.40 -1.46
C PHE A 71 -11.71 -2.23 -0.17
N GLY A 72 -12.76 -2.24 0.64
CA GLY A 72 -12.79 -3.02 1.89
C GLY A 72 -12.66 -4.53 1.65
N SER A 73 -13.41 -5.06 0.68
CA SER A 73 -13.36 -6.48 0.30
C SER A 73 -11.98 -6.90 -0.23
N LYS A 74 -11.32 -6.04 -1.01
CA LYS A 74 -9.92 -6.26 -1.45
C LYS A 74 -8.94 -6.35 -0.28
N LEU A 75 -9.05 -5.48 0.72
CA LEU A 75 -8.19 -5.55 1.92
C LEU A 75 -8.41 -6.85 2.69
N ILE A 76 -9.66 -7.29 2.83
CA ILE A 76 -10.00 -8.56 3.49
C ILE A 76 -9.38 -9.74 2.74
N LEU A 77 -9.48 -9.77 1.41
CA LEU A 77 -8.88 -10.81 0.57
C LEU A 77 -7.36 -10.85 0.70
N ILE A 78 -6.72 -9.68 0.75
CA ILE A 78 -5.27 -9.56 0.94
C ILE A 78 -4.86 -10.11 2.31
N ILE A 79 -5.54 -9.72 3.38
CA ILE A 79 -5.25 -10.21 4.74
C ILE A 79 -5.44 -11.73 4.80
N TRP A 80 -6.53 -12.23 4.21
CA TRP A 80 -6.80 -13.67 4.16
C TRP A 80 -5.73 -14.42 3.38
N PHE A 81 -5.34 -13.93 2.21
CA PHE A 81 -4.27 -14.51 1.40
C PHE A 81 -2.92 -14.54 2.12
N VAL A 82 -2.54 -13.45 2.80
CA VAL A 82 -1.31 -13.39 3.61
C VAL A 82 -1.35 -14.41 4.73
N ARG A 83 -2.49 -14.51 5.43
CA ARG A 83 -2.69 -15.48 6.50
C ARG A 83 -2.54 -16.91 5.99
N GLU A 84 -3.12 -17.22 4.84
CA GLU A 84 -3.05 -18.55 4.25
C GLU A 84 -1.61 -18.90 3.83
N ILE A 85 -0.89 -17.96 3.19
CA ILE A 85 0.52 -18.18 2.83
C ILE A 85 1.38 -18.37 4.07
N MET A 86 1.18 -17.58 5.13
CA MET A 86 1.93 -17.76 6.38
C MET A 86 1.69 -19.13 7.03
N SER A 87 0.52 -19.75 6.79
CA SER A 87 0.19 -21.09 7.29
C SER A 87 0.96 -22.20 6.57
N TYR A 88 1.19 -22.07 5.26
CA TYR A 88 1.89 -23.08 4.46
C TYR A 88 3.38 -22.80 4.25
N TYR A 89 3.77 -21.52 4.22
CA TYR A 89 5.12 -21.05 3.87
C TYR A 89 5.57 -19.94 4.84
N PRO A 90 5.83 -20.26 6.13
CA PRO A 90 6.11 -19.26 7.16
C PRO A 90 7.40 -18.45 6.90
N SER A 91 8.40 -19.06 6.26
CA SER A 91 9.65 -18.39 5.87
C SER A 91 9.46 -17.32 4.78
N GLU A 92 8.41 -17.46 3.96
CA GLU A 92 8.10 -16.57 2.83
C GLU A 92 6.99 -15.58 3.19
N GLY A 93 6.20 -15.90 4.21
CA GLY A 93 5.11 -15.08 4.70
C GLY A 93 5.55 -13.70 5.21
N ILE A 94 6.71 -13.58 5.86
CA ILE A 94 7.22 -12.29 6.35
C ILE A 94 7.53 -11.32 5.18
N PRO A 95 8.36 -11.68 4.18
CA PRO A 95 8.57 -10.85 3.00
C PRO A 95 7.27 -10.50 2.28
N LEU A 96 6.34 -11.45 2.17
CA LEU A 96 5.03 -11.25 1.54
C LEU A 96 4.19 -10.20 2.27
N ALA A 97 4.04 -10.36 3.59
CA ALA A 97 3.27 -9.44 4.42
C ALA A 97 3.88 -8.04 4.42
N PHE A 98 5.23 -7.95 4.42
CA PHE A 98 5.94 -6.68 4.36
C PHE A 98 5.77 -5.98 3.00
N GLY A 99 5.84 -6.70 1.88
CA GLY A 99 5.63 -6.14 0.55
C GLY A 99 4.19 -5.66 0.33
N ILE A 100 3.21 -6.40 0.84
CA ILE A 100 1.79 -6.02 0.82
C ILE A 100 1.52 -4.80 1.71
N SER A 101 2.12 -4.75 2.90
CA SER A 101 1.89 -3.67 3.88
C SER A 101 2.49 -2.32 3.45
N LEU A 102 3.30 -2.27 2.40
CA LEU A 102 3.75 -1.02 1.78
C LEU A 102 2.60 -0.09 1.40
N PHE A 103 1.46 -0.67 1.00
CA PHE A 103 0.26 0.08 0.63
C PHE A 103 -0.38 0.81 1.83
N PRO A 104 -0.77 0.13 2.93
CA PRO A 104 -1.26 0.83 4.11
C PRO A 104 -0.19 1.69 4.79
N ALA A 105 1.09 1.30 4.74
CA ALA A 105 2.18 2.06 5.34
C ALA A 105 2.38 3.44 4.68
N SER A 106 2.27 3.53 3.35
CA SER A 106 2.39 4.82 2.65
C SER A 106 1.26 5.79 3.05
N ILE A 107 0.03 5.27 3.18
CA ILE A 107 -1.14 6.04 3.64
C ILE A 107 -0.93 6.52 5.08
N LEU A 108 -0.48 5.63 5.97
CA LEU A 108 -0.25 5.97 7.37
C LEU A 108 0.86 7.02 7.52
N PHE A 109 1.93 6.90 6.73
CA PHE A 109 3.05 7.85 6.73
C PHE A 109 2.61 9.24 6.26
N GLU A 110 1.84 9.33 5.18
CA GLU A 110 1.31 10.62 4.72
C GLU A 110 0.28 11.20 5.71
N ALA A 111 -0.54 10.35 6.36
CA ALA A 111 -1.46 10.80 7.40
C ALA A 111 -0.71 11.37 8.62
N LEU A 112 0.33 10.69 9.10
CA LEU A 112 1.18 11.15 10.20
C LEU A 112 1.85 12.49 9.84
N ARG A 113 2.40 12.58 8.63
CA ARG A 113 2.97 13.84 8.13
C ARG A 113 1.94 14.96 8.10
N LEU A 114 0.74 14.72 7.57
CA LEU A 114 -0.32 15.72 7.54
C LEU A 114 -0.68 16.19 8.95
N MET A 115 -0.73 15.27 9.91
CA MET A 115 -0.96 15.60 11.32
C MET A 115 0.16 16.49 11.89
N LEU A 116 1.43 16.16 11.61
CA LEU A 116 2.60 16.93 12.05
C LEU A 116 2.68 18.31 11.35
N THR A 117 2.40 18.37 10.06
CA THR A 117 2.49 19.60 9.25
C THR A 117 1.34 20.57 9.55
N LYS A 118 0.15 20.05 9.86
CA LYS A 118 -1.00 20.88 10.26
C LYS A 118 -0.86 21.41 11.70
N SER A 119 0.03 20.82 12.51
CA SER A 119 0.35 21.30 13.86
C SER A 119 1.35 22.45 13.91
N SER A 120 2.05 22.76 12.80
CA SER A 120 2.89 23.96 12.73
C SER A 120 1.99 25.17 12.48
N PRO A 121 1.80 26.08 13.44
CA PRO A 121 1.26 27.38 13.12
C PRO A 121 2.22 27.98 12.10
N LYS A 122 1.68 28.58 11.04
CA LYS A 122 2.46 29.46 10.19
C LYS A 122 3.09 30.53 11.11
N ALA A 123 4.41 30.49 11.23
CA ALA A 123 5.20 31.66 11.63
C ALA A 123 5.36 32.57 10.41
#